data_AF-A0A2G4J3W8-F1
#
_entry.id   AF-A0A2G4J3W8-F1
#
_cell.length_a   1.000
_cell.length_b   1.000
_cell.length_c   1.000
_cell.angle_alpha   90.00
_cell.angle_beta   90.00
_cell.angle_gamma   90.00
#
_symmetry.space_group_name_H-M   'P 1'
#
loop_
_entity.id
_entity.type
_entity.pdbx_description
1 polymer ?
#
loop_
_entity_poly.entity_id
_entity_poly.type
_entity_poly.pdbx_seq_one_letter_code
_entity_poly.pdbx_strand_id
1 'polypeptide(L)'
;MALFATAVTTSSKVIAFKTAIYRQVLMPKKLHHKQKSARYGMKNTQVLRHLNSSELVSASNRFVELLNRLTYKQAYKRYNKHLDIVMVTEGEQELIDLHTHFAIRKPETMSHKKFSKAVKQALELSDDFEITNPNYDAEAEILVDKYRYKLDLIDEGWITYIKKN
;
A
#
# COMPACT_ATOMS: atom_id res chain seq x y z
N MET A 1 -4.79 4.88 -26.52
CA MET A 1 -6.02 4.19 -26.08
C MET A 1 -5.99 4.16 -24.56
N ALA A 2 -6.99 4.75 -23.91
CA ALA A 2 -6.90 5.34 -22.57
C ALA A 2 -6.63 4.34 -21.43
N LEU A 3 -5.71 4.70 -20.52
CA LEU A 3 -5.50 4.05 -19.23
C LEU A 3 -6.72 4.33 -18.33
N PHE A 4 -7.37 3.28 -17.85
CA PHE A 4 -8.37 3.39 -16.78
C PHE A 4 -7.64 3.49 -15.44
N ALA A 5 -7.32 4.71 -15.03
CA ALA A 5 -7.04 5.00 -13.63
C ALA A 5 -8.36 4.88 -12.87
N THR A 6 -8.58 3.78 -12.15
CA THR A 6 -9.69 3.69 -11.19
C THR A 6 -9.30 4.51 -9.96
N ALA A 7 -9.37 5.83 -10.10
CA ALA A 7 -9.27 6.73 -8.98
C ALA A 7 -10.49 6.46 -8.09
N VAL A 8 -10.28 5.90 -6.90
CA VAL A 8 -11.23 6.11 -5.80
C VAL A 8 -11.01 7.56 -5.33
N THR A 9 -11.43 8.49 -6.19
CA THR A 9 -11.58 9.89 -5.87
C THR A 9 -12.93 10.04 -5.19
N THR A 10 -12.93 10.28 -3.89
CA THR A 10 -13.78 11.36 -3.41
C THR A 10 -13.20 12.67 -3.97
N SER A 11 -13.67 13.03 -5.18
CA SER A 11 -13.40 14.28 -5.91
C SER A 11 -12.05 14.40 -6.62
N SER A 12 -12.13 14.64 -7.94
CA SER A 12 -11.08 14.86 -8.95
C SER A 12 -10.21 16.12 -8.74
N LYS A 13 -9.87 16.47 -7.51
CA LYS A 13 -8.97 17.59 -7.22
C LYS A 13 -7.54 17.09 -7.13
N VAL A 14 -6.63 17.71 -7.88
CA VAL A 14 -5.20 17.62 -7.62
C VAL A 14 -4.96 18.20 -6.22
N ILE A 15 -4.82 17.34 -5.21
CA ILE A 15 -4.56 17.79 -3.84
C ILE A 15 -3.06 18.02 -3.70
N ALA A 16 -2.66 19.28 -3.86
CA ALA A 16 -1.34 19.72 -3.44
C ALA A 16 -1.32 19.79 -1.91
N PHE A 17 -0.53 18.92 -1.28
CA PHE A 17 -0.29 18.98 0.16
C PHE A 17 0.81 20.01 0.45
N LYS A 18 0.52 21.00 1.29
CA LYS A 18 1.48 22.02 1.76
C LYS A 18 2.27 21.58 3.03
N THR A 19 2.13 20.33 3.45
CA THR A 19 2.57 19.82 4.77
C THR A 19 3.18 18.43 4.63
N ALA A 20 3.98 18.01 5.61
CA ALA A 20 4.65 16.71 5.64
C ALA A 20 3.74 15.53 5.23
N ILE A 21 4.19 14.79 4.21
CA ILE A 21 3.46 13.69 3.57
C ILE A 21 4.20 12.40 3.85
N TYR A 22 3.47 11.34 4.12
CA TYR A 22 4.05 10.00 4.14
C TYR A 22 3.86 9.34 2.78
N ARG A 23 4.96 8.90 2.17
CA ARG A 23 4.92 8.00 1.03
C ARG A 23 5.02 6.56 1.52
N GLN A 24 4.14 5.73 1.01
CA GLN A 24 4.10 4.31 1.33
C GLN A 24 3.99 3.49 0.05
N VAL A 25 4.87 2.51 -0.11
CA VAL A 25 4.71 1.47 -1.15
C VAL A 25 4.33 0.16 -0.47
N LEU A 26 3.25 -0.48 -0.94
CA LEU A 26 2.74 -1.74 -0.42
C LEU A 26 2.67 -2.81 -1.52
N MET A 27 3.38 -3.92 -1.30
CA MET A 27 3.30 -5.12 -2.11
C MET A 27 2.27 -6.09 -1.51
N PRO A 28 1.26 -6.55 -2.27
CA PRO A 28 0.27 -7.50 -1.75
C PRO A 28 0.87 -8.89 -1.58
N LYS A 29 0.35 -9.65 -0.61
CA LYS A 29 0.66 -11.07 -0.47
C LYS A 29 0.11 -11.85 -1.66
N LYS A 30 0.80 -12.93 -2.06
CA LYS A 30 0.26 -13.82 -3.09
C LYS A 30 -0.87 -14.68 -2.51
N LEU A 31 -1.93 -14.88 -3.28
CA LEU A 31 -3.08 -15.70 -2.88
C LEU A 31 -2.88 -17.17 -3.23
N HIS A 32 -3.44 -18.06 -2.41
CA HIS A 32 -3.50 -19.48 -2.78
C HIS A 32 -4.32 -19.66 -4.06
N HIS A 33 -3.74 -20.37 -5.03
CA HIS A 33 -4.40 -20.68 -6.29
C HIS A 33 -4.80 -22.15 -6.39
N LYS A 34 -3.86 -23.06 -6.13
CA LYS A 34 -4.12 -24.51 -6.16
C LYS A 34 -3.04 -25.30 -5.42
N GLN A 35 -3.35 -26.55 -5.10
CA GLN A 35 -2.41 -27.50 -4.52
C GLN A 35 -2.01 -28.55 -5.57
N LYS A 36 -0.69 -28.75 -5.75
CA LYS A 36 -0.10 -29.81 -6.57
C LYS A 36 0.19 -31.05 -5.72
N SER A 37 0.17 -32.22 -6.35
CA SER A 37 0.40 -33.49 -5.66
C SER A 37 1.86 -33.62 -5.18
N ALA A 38 2.04 -33.97 -3.90
CA ALA A 38 3.34 -34.32 -3.33
C ALA A 38 3.91 -35.64 -3.89
N ARG A 39 3.09 -36.46 -4.55
CA ARG A 39 3.49 -37.79 -5.07
C ARG A 39 4.62 -37.73 -6.10
N TYR A 40 4.88 -36.57 -6.70
CA TYR A 40 5.98 -36.35 -7.65
C TYR A 40 7.23 -35.72 -7.02
N GLY A 41 7.37 -35.75 -5.69
CA GLY A 41 8.57 -35.24 -5.00
C GLY A 41 8.68 -33.71 -4.98
N MET A 42 7.59 -32.96 -5.22
CA MET A 42 7.60 -31.50 -5.15
C MET A 42 7.72 -31.02 -3.69
N LYS A 43 8.75 -30.20 -3.40
CA LYS A 43 8.98 -29.61 -2.07
C LYS A 43 7.89 -28.60 -1.66
N ASN A 44 7.37 -27.83 -2.62
CA ASN A 44 6.28 -26.87 -2.40
C ASN A 44 5.06 -27.27 -3.22
N THR A 45 4.05 -27.81 -2.54
CA THR A 45 2.79 -28.24 -3.16
C THR A 45 1.82 -27.09 -3.37
N GLN A 46 2.00 -25.96 -2.69
CA GLN A 46 1.12 -24.80 -2.86
C GLN A 46 1.56 -23.95 -4.04
N VAL A 47 0.62 -23.66 -4.94
CA VAL A 47 0.79 -22.70 -6.04
C VAL A 47 0.09 -21.42 -5.63
N LEU A 48 0.84 -20.33 -5.61
CA LEU A 48 0.34 -18.99 -5.30
C LEU A 48 0.17 -18.18 -6.59
N ARG A 49 -0.82 -17.27 -6.62
CA ARG A 49 -1.05 -16.31 -7.69
C ARG A 49 -0.97 -14.88 -7.19
N HIS A 50 -0.72 -13.95 -8.11
CA HIS A 50 -0.82 -12.52 -7.83
C HIS A 50 -2.28 -12.10 -7.66
N LEU A 51 -2.51 -11.02 -6.92
CA LEU A 51 -3.80 -10.34 -6.91
C LEU A 51 -4.03 -9.72 -8.30
N ASN A 52 -5.27 -9.68 -8.74
CA ASN A 52 -5.66 -8.79 -9.83
C ASN A 52 -5.89 -7.35 -9.30
N SER A 53 -6.04 -6.41 -10.22
CA SER A 53 -6.23 -4.99 -9.91
C SER A 53 -7.41 -4.72 -8.96
N SER A 54 -8.55 -5.41 -9.15
CA SER A 54 -9.73 -5.26 -8.29
C SER A 54 -9.49 -5.78 -6.86
N GLU A 55 -8.79 -6.90 -6.74
CA GLU A 55 -8.43 -7.49 -5.44
C GLU A 55 -7.46 -6.57 -4.69
N LEU A 56 -6.48 -5.99 -5.39
CA LEU A 56 -5.53 -5.07 -4.79
C LEU A 56 -6.18 -3.76 -4.36
N VAL A 57 -7.09 -3.19 -5.16
CA VAL A 57 -7.87 -2.02 -4.77
C VAL A 57 -8.71 -2.33 -3.52
N SER A 58 -9.30 -3.53 -3.45
CA SER A 58 -10.07 -3.95 -2.27
C SER A 58 -9.22 -4.09 -1.01
N ALA A 59 -8.03 -4.69 -1.12
CA ALA A 59 -7.04 -4.77 -0.02
C ALA A 59 -6.59 -3.38 0.43
N SER A 60 -6.32 -2.50 -0.53
CA SER A 60 -5.90 -1.13 -0.26
C SER A 60 -6.97 -0.32 0.46
N ASN A 61 -8.25 -0.47 0.07
CA ASN A 61 -9.38 0.15 0.76
C ASN A 61 -9.54 -0.36 2.19
N ARG A 62 -9.35 -1.67 2.45
CA ARG A 62 -9.35 -2.21 3.82
C ARG A 62 -8.25 -1.60 4.68
N PHE A 63 -7.05 -1.46 4.13
CA PHE A 63 -5.96 -0.78 4.83
C PHE A 63 -6.31 0.68 5.17
N VAL A 64 -6.88 1.43 4.23
CA VAL A 64 -7.32 2.82 4.45
C VAL A 64 -8.39 2.91 5.55
N GLU A 65 -9.40 2.04 5.52
CA GLU A 65 -10.45 1.95 6.54
C GLU A 65 -9.84 1.70 7.93
N LEU A 66 -8.92 0.75 8.04
CA LEU A 66 -8.22 0.42 9.28
C LEU A 66 -7.36 1.58 9.78
N LEU A 67 -6.62 2.23 8.88
CA LEU A 67 -5.76 3.36 9.22
C LEU A 67 -6.58 4.56 9.72
N ASN A 68 -7.69 4.87 9.04
CA ASN A 68 -8.64 5.89 9.47
C ASN A 68 -9.21 5.59 10.86
N ARG A 69 -9.61 4.34 11.09
CA ARG A 69 -10.10 3.87 12.41
C ARG A 69 -9.03 3.98 13.49
N LEU A 70 -7.78 3.64 13.21
CA LEU A 70 -6.69 3.76 14.20
C LEU A 70 -6.32 5.22 14.47
N THR A 71 -6.44 6.07 13.46
CA THR A 71 -6.05 7.48 13.55
C THR A 71 -7.10 8.32 14.27
N TYR A 72 -8.36 8.22 13.86
CA TYR A 72 -9.47 9.02 14.40
C TYR A 72 -10.35 8.26 15.39
N LYS A 73 -10.13 6.95 15.59
CA LYS A 73 -10.96 6.11 16.47
C LYS A 73 -12.44 6.22 16.10
N GLN A 74 -13.29 6.56 17.06
CA GLN A 74 -14.72 6.72 16.87
C GLN A 74 -15.07 8.00 16.08
N ALA A 75 -14.17 8.99 16.01
CA ALA A 75 -14.42 10.22 15.27
C ALA A 75 -14.50 9.98 13.75
N TYR A 76 -13.87 8.91 13.27
CA TYR A 76 -14.01 8.41 11.90
C TYR A 76 -15.49 8.25 11.51
N LYS A 77 -16.24 7.47 12.29
CA LYS A 77 -17.67 7.19 12.04
C LYS A 77 -18.58 8.33 12.48
N ARG A 78 -18.31 8.92 13.66
CA ARG A 78 -19.21 9.92 14.26
C ARG A 78 -19.21 11.26 13.53
N TYR A 79 -18.06 11.66 12.98
CA TYR A 79 -17.88 12.97 12.37
C TYR A 79 -17.42 12.88 10.93
N ASN A 80 -17.49 11.70 10.32
CA ASN A 80 -17.02 11.44 8.96
C ASN A 80 -15.59 11.98 8.72
N LYS A 81 -14.69 11.77 9.71
CA LYS A 81 -13.30 12.25 9.64
C LYS A 81 -12.43 11.23 8.94
N HIS A 82 -11.84 11.62 7.81
CA HIS A 82 -10.95 10.79 7.01
C HIS A 82 -9.58 11.42 6.89
N LEU A 83 -8.56 10.58 6.73
CA LEU A 83 -7.24 11.00 6.28
C LEU A 83 -7.33 11.42 4.83
N ASP A 84 -6.60 12.46 4.46
CA ASP A 84 -6.39 12.77 3.06
C ASP A 84 -5.34 11.82 2.50
N ILE A 85 -5.78 10.95 1.60
CA ILE A 85 -4.97 9.89 1.01
C ILE A 85 -5.12 9.95 -0.49
N VAL A 86 -3.98 9.90 -1.19
CA VAL A 86 -3.93 9.61 -2.62
C VAL A 86 -3.35 8.22 -2.78
N MET A 87 -4.02 7.39 -3.59
CA MET A 87 -3.68 5.99 -3.83
C MET A 87 -3.51 5.75 -5.33
N VAL A 88 -2.44 5.06 -5.72
CA VAL A 88 -2.17 4.67 -7.12
C VAL A 88 -1.76 3.21 -7.15
N THR A 89 -2.40 2.43 -8.01
CA THR A 89 -2.01 1.03 -8.29
C THR A 89 -1.14 0.99 -9.54
N GLU A 90 -0.02 0.27 -9.47
CA GLU A 90 0.94 0.08 -10.55
C GLU A 90 1.24 -1.42 -10.74
N GLY A 91 1.64 -1.82 -11.96
CA GLY A 91 2.10 -3.19 -12.25
C GLY A 91 1.12 -4.11 -13.01
N GLU A 92 0.33 -3.58 -13.94
CA GLU A 92 -0.63 -4.39 -14.74
C GLU A 92 -0.04 -4.94 -16.07
N GLN A 93 1.27 -5.16 -16.15
CA GLN A 93 1.93 -5.74 -17.34
C GLN A 93 2.99 -6.77 -16.93
N GLU A 94 3.26 -7.76 -17.81
CA GLU A 94 3.94 -9.05 -17.59
C GLU A 94 5.31 -9.02 -16.87
N LEU A 95 5.87 -7.85 -16.59
CA LEU A 95 7.20 -7.67 -16.00
C LEU A 95 7.24 -6.86 -14.70
N ILE A 96 6.11 -6.38 -14.17
CA ILE A 96 6.07 -5.59 -12.93
C ILE A 96 5.07 -6.20 -11.96
N ASP A 97 5.50 -6.50 -10.74
CA ASP A 97 4.62 -6.97 -9.66
C ASP A 97 3.57 -5.90 -9.33
N LEU A 98 2.30 -6.29 -9.29
CA LEU A 98 1.20 -5.40 -8.95
C LEU A 98 1.34 -4.88 -7.50
N HIS A 99 1.32 -3.56 -7.31
CA HIS A 99 1.52 -2.91 -6.01
C HIS A 99 0.81 -1.56 -5.90
N THR A 100 0.69 -1.04 -4.69
CA THR A 100 0.01 0.23 -4.41
C THR A 100 0.94 1.25 -3.77
N HIS A 101 0.94 2.47 -4.31
CA HIS A 101 1.54 3.65 -3.70
C HIS A 101 0.49 4.46 -2.97
N PHE A 102 0.83 4.95 -1.78
CA PHE A 102 0.02 5.92 -1.03
C PHE A 102 0.84 7.18 -0.75
N ALA A 103 0.17 8.32 -0.89
CA ALA A 103 0.58 9.58 -0.29
C ALA A 103 -0.45 9.96 0.78
N ILE A 104 -0.01 10.03 2.04
CA ILE A 104 -0.92 10.21 3.19
C ILE A 104 -0.53 11.46 3.96
N ARG A 105 -1.50 12.37 4.15
CA ARG A 105 -1.33 13.50 5.06
C ARG A 105 -1.60 13.06 6.50
N LYS A 106 -0.56 13.10 7.34
CA LYS A 106 -0.70 12.86 8.77
C LYS A 106 -1.51 13.99 9.42
N PRO A 107 -2.38 13.72 10.42
CA PRO A 107 -3.01 14.77 11.21
C PRO A 107 -1.99 15.64 11.93
N GLU A 108 -2.21 16.95 11.98
CA GLU A 108 -1.33 17.91 12.66
C GLU A 108 -1.18 17.59 14.16
N THR A 109 -2.27 17.15 14.79
CA THR A 109 -2.33 16.81 16.22
C THR A 109 -1.66 15.49 16.58
N MET A 110 -1.19 14.72 15.60
CA MET A 110 -0.55 13.42 15.82
C MET A 110 0.95 13.52 15.58
N SER A 111 1.78 13.02 16.50
CA SER A 111 3.22 12.94 16.28
C SER A 111 3.58 11.91 15.21
N HIS A 112 4.72 12.11 14.54
CA HIS A 112 5.24 11.18 13.53
C HIS A 112 5.33 9.74 14.06
N LYS A 113 5.90 9.55 15.25
CA LYS A 113 6.02 8.23 15.91
C LYS A 113 4.67 7.54 16.11
N LYS A 114 3.64 8.29 16.53
CA LYS A 114 2.30 7.74 16.74
C LYS A 114 1.62 7.36 15.43
N PHE A 115 1.82 8.17 14.40
CA PHE A 115 1.28 7.87 13.07
C PHE A 115 1.95 6.65 12.43
N SER A 116 3.29 6.57 12.47
CA SER A 116 4.01 5.38 11.99
C SER A 116 3.59 4.10 12.71
N LYS A 117 3.29 4.18 14.01
CA LYS A 117 2.72 3.04 14.76
C LYS A 117 1.32 2.65 14.25
N ALA A 118 0.46 3.63 13.97
CA ALA A 118 -0.87 3.38 13.42
C ALA A 118 -0.80 2.74 12.03
N VAL A 119 0.13 3.18 11.17
CA VAL A 119 0.37 2.57 9.85
C VAL A 119 0.79 1.11 10.00
N LYS A 120 1.80 0.80 10.83
CA LYS A 120 2.22 -0.58 11.08
C LYS A 120 1.08 -1.46 11.60
N GLN A 121 0.33 -0.96 12.57
CA GLN A 121 -0.83 -1.67 13.12
C GLN A 121 -1.94 -1.89 12.08
N ALA A 122 -2.18 -0.93 11.18
CA ALA A 122 -3.16 -1.10 10.11
C ALA A 122 -2.75 -2.22 9.14
N LEU A 123 -1.46 -2.34 8.82
CA LEU A 123 -0.94 -3.39 7.95
C LEU A 123 -1.04 -4.76 8.60
N GLU A 124 -0.60 -4.87 9.85
CA GLU A 124 -0.71 -6.10 10.64
C GLU A 124 -2.19 -6.56 10.74
N LEU A 125 -3.12 -5.64 10.96
CA LEU A 125 -4.55 -5.95 11.03
C LEU A 125 -5.17 -6.29 9.67
N SER A 126 -4.69 -5.67 8.58
CA SER A 126 -5.17 -6.00 7.24
C SER A 126 -4.72 -7.39 6.79
N ASP A 127 -3.50 -7.77 7.19
CA ASP A 127 -2.80 -8.99 6.79
C ASP A 127 -2.70 -9.21 5.26
N ASP A 128 -2.99 -8.17 4.47
CA ASP A 128 -3.10 -8.22 3.01
C ASP A 128 -1.76 -7.98 2.30
N PHE A 129 -0.78 -7.42 3.01
CA PHE A 129 0.48 -6.93 2.45
C PHE A 129 1.70 -7.61 3.06
N GLU A 130 2.76 -7.73 2.25
CA GLU A 130 4.05 -8.27 2.68
C GLU A 130 4.83 -7.20 3.45
N ILE A 131 4.89 -7.34 4.77
CA ILE A 131 5.58 -6.40 5.68
C ILE A 131 7.00 -6.84 6.04
N THR A 132 7.37 -8.08 5.75
CA THR A 132 8.71 -8.63 5.97
C THR A 132 9.27 -9.14 4.65
N ASN A 133 10.52 -8.78 4.33
CA ASN A 133 11.27 -9.49 3.30
C ASN A 133 12.14 -10.53 4.00
N PRO A 134 11.86 -11.85 3.89
CA PRO A 134 12.71 -12.88 4.48
C PRO A 134 14.11 -12.92 3.84
N ASN A 135 14.27 -12.34 2.65
CA ASN A 135 15.55 -12.21 1.95
C ASN A 135 16.16 -10.80 2.14
N TYR A 136 15.79 -10.10 3.21
CA TYR A 136 16.30 -8.76 3.47
C TYR A 136 17.82 -8.78 3.63
N ASP A 137 18.51 -8.07 2.75
CA ASP A 137 19.93 -7.77 2.87
C ASP A 137 20.13 -6.25 2.78
N ALA A 138 20.57 -5.65 3.89
CA ALA A 138 20.83 -4.21 4.00
C ALA A 138 21.93 -3.74 3.05
N GLU A 139 22.84 -4.66 2.66
CA GLU A 139 23.99 -4.39 1.82
C GLU A 139 23.75 -4.78 0.35
N ALA A 140 22.60 -5.36 0.01
CA ALA A 140 22.28 -5.73 -1.36
C ALA A 140 22.30 -4.49 -2.28
N GLU A 141 23.05 -4.57 -3.37
CA GLU A 141 23.08 -3.55 -4.41
C GLU A 141 21.74 -3.43 -5.15
N ILE A 142 20.94 -4.51 -5.17
CA ILE A 142 19.65 -4.60 -5.85
C ILE A 142 18.53 -4.13 -4.92
N LEU A 143 17.94 -2.97 -5.22
CA LEU A 143 16.86 -2.35 -4.43
C LEU A 143 15.62 -3.23 -4.23
N VAL A 144 15.37 -4.19 -5.14
CA VAL A 144 14.25 -5.13 -5.07
C VAL A 144 14.34 -6.05 -3.85
N ASP A 145 15.55 -6.30 -3.34
CA ASP A 145 15.80 -7.17 -2.19
C ASP A 145 15.77 -6.41 -0.85
N LYS A 146 15.73 -5.07 -0.89
CA LYS A 146 15.82 -4.25 0.33
C LYS A 146 14.50 -4.16 1.08
N TYR A 147 13.34 -3.92 0.50
CA TYR A 147 12.07 -3.97 1.26
C TYR A 147 10.84 -4.07 0.34
N ARG A 148 9.86 -4.91 0.70
CA ARG A 148 8.52 -4.93 0.08
C ARG A 148 7.57 -3.86 0.63
N TYR A 149 7.90 -3.28 1.79
CA TYR A 149 7.19 -2.21 2.47
C TYR A 149 8.16 -1.06 2.79
N LYS A 150 7.87 0.16 2.34
CA LYS A 150 8.70 1.34 2.64
C LYS A 150 7.85 2.56 3.00
N LEU A 151 7.99 3.04 4.24
CA LEU A 151 7.35 4.26 4.75
C LEU A 151 8.39 5.37 4.83
N ASP A 152 8.28 6.35 3.94
CA ASP A 152 9.16 7.51 3.88
C ASP A 152 8.41 8.78 4.30
N LEU A 153 9.06 9.61 5.12
CA LEU A 153 8.60 10.97 5.38
C LEU A 153 9.10 11.87 4.25
N ILE A 154 8.21 12.65 3.66
CA ILE A 154 8.52 13.69 2.68
C ILE A 154 8.15 15.02 3.32
N ASP A 155 9.17 15.77 3.72
CA ASP A 155 9.08 17.08 4.36
C ASP A 155 9.29 18.25 3.40
N GLU A 156 9.91 18.03 2.23
CA GLU A 156 10.09 19.04 1.18
C GLU A 156 9.81 18.51 -0.24
N GLY A 157 9.09 19.31 -1.04
CA GLY A 157 9.13 19.24 -2.51
C GLY A 157 8.24 18.21 -3.22
N TRP A 158 7.06 18.66 -3.67
CA TRP A 158 6.28 18.19 -4.84
C TRP A 158 5.98 16.68 -5.03
N ILE A 159 4.68 16.35 -4.94
CA ILE A 159 4.08 15.22 -5.65
C ILE A 159 3.93 15.62 -7.13
N THR A 160 4.98 15.42 -7.93
CA THR A 160 4.92 15.52 -9.40
C THR A 160 4.59 14.17 -10.06
N TYR A 161 4.18 13.16 -9.28
CA TYR A 161 4.00 11.79 -9.77
C TYR A 161 2.64 11.48 -10.41
N ILE A 162 1.74 12.47 -10.57
CA ILE A 162 0.48 12.27 -11.30
C ILE A 162 0.49 13.08 -12.60
N LYS A 163 1.48 12.82 -13.44
CA LYS A 163 1.31 13.04 -14.88
C LYS A 163 2.15 12.04 -15.65
N LYS A 164 1.49 11.07 -16.25
CA LYS A 164 1.95 10.53 -17.53
C LYS A 164 0.83 10.77 -18.53
N ASN A 165 1.13 11.64 -19.50
CA ASN A 165 0.32 11.90 -20.69
C ASN A 165 0.08 10.60 -21.46
#